data_AF-A0A254Q6Q7-F1
#
_entry.id   AF-A0A254Q6Q7-F1
#
_cell.length_a   1.000
_cell.length_b   1.000
_cell.length_c   1.000
_cell.angle_alpha   90.00
_cell.angle_beta   90.00
_cell.angle_gamma   90.00
#
_symmetry.space_group_name_H-M   'P 1'
#
loop_
_entity.id
_entity.type
_entity.pdbx_description
1 polymer ?
#
loop_
_entity_poly.entity_id
_entity_poly.type
_entity_poly.pdbx_seq_one_letter_code
_entity_poly.pdbx_strand_id
1 'polypeptide(L)'
;MTTWLGFICILLCSSLSFATEPTGWWAVSPEQVAGAPCKNHRPPTDAEMLNFLQPSSLNKKSETLYGISFKDEDPELLQLFRDLHSYDISMKGAQPLVLKSNCDKVLCSVQAIYGPRVGVQILFMLKRYGFNGSHLRTAKASLWRSDELDDVLTALSDYPIELYPLDYNRKLVHVKRGDRMRLPVGESVANSTMEIYDMWNELSQAERQQTLLHELGHVVARKDNVDESAPWLKVAGWRARNRTDRNGRPVQDFVLVDPSKAVSSYGKTNPREDFAESVTAYRFGGAMMKSSHSEKYDFLKQRVFDGKEYLSSQACLTSKSRTEVKREANDVAYAGALAKARKNANNLDSKFIAQAQEICLETLVKVMMGEAGTASNCTSRALQRLQLEKYSKGKKLDGSLLSDQQLNAIAFKGDTEVDFSKRVRTKFSNEAAKSINSDFRDSMNRTSCSSWAKDAQMLFTATPMLSKLAGGDRMYFYKNQRREGMSAFFERACRSVRQNAGRLDLGILQNLP
;
A
#
# COMPACT_ATOMS: atom_id res chain seq x y z
N MET A 1 12.34 -32.80 -79.76
CA MET A 1 13.36 -31.89 -79.20
C MET A 1 12.66 -31.00 -78.19
N THR A 2 12.73 -31.36 -76.91
CA THR A 2 12.00 -30.72 -75.80
C THR A 2 13.01 -30.45 -74.68
N THR A 3 13.31 -29.17 -74.45
CA THR A 3 14.24 -28.70 -73.42
C THR A 3 13.53 -28.43 -72.11
N TRP A 4 14.03 -29.06 -71.06
CA TRP A 4 13.68 -28.88 -69.64
C TRP A 4 14.32 -27.60 -69.07
N LEU A 5 13.54 -26.80 -68.35
CA LEU A 5 13.99 -25.67 -67.54
C LEU A 5 13.98 -26.09 -66.06
N GLY A 6 15.17 -26.21 -65.46
CA GLY A 6 15.36 -26.39 -64.02
C GLY A 6 15.45 -25.04 -63.31
N PHE A 7 14.50 -24.76 -62.42
CA PHE A 7 14.54 -23.64 -61.48
C PHE A 7 15.31 -24.04 -60.22
N ILE A 8 16.51 -23.48 -60.03
CA ILE A 8 17.29 -23.58 -58.79
C ILE A 8 16.83 -22.46 -57.87
N CYS A 9 16.14 -22.82 -56.79
CA CYS A 9 15.74 -21.91 -55.72
C CYS A 9 16.90 -21.76 -54.72
N ILE A 10 17.74 -20.74 -54.89
CA ILE A 10 18.81 -20.40 -53.94
C ILE A 10 18.17 -19.69 -52.74
N LEU A 11 17.93 -20.44 -51.67
CA LEU A 11 17.61 -19.93 -50.34
C LEU A 11 18.83 -19.17 -49.77
N LEU A 12 18.87 -17.86 -49.97
CA LEU A 12 19.76 -16.94 -49.26
C LEU A 12 19.29 -16.81 -47.80
N CYS A 13 19.65 -17.81 -46.96
CA CYS A 13 19.69 -17.65 -45.52
C CYS A 13 20.82 -16.67 -45.17
N SER A 14 20.53 -15.37 -45.31
CA SER A 14 21.35 -14.32 -44.72
C SER A 14 21.18 -14.44 -43.21
N SER A 15 22.11 -15.10 -42.55
CA SER A 15 22.24 -15.05 -41.10
C SER A 15 22.49 -13.59 -40.72
N LEU A 16 21.42 -12.87 -40.39
CA LEU A 16 21.46 -11.59 -39.71
C LEU A 16 22.12 -11.85 -38.35
N SER A 17 23.45 -11.80 -38.32
CA SER A 17 24.19 -11.63 -37.09
C SER A 17 23.77 -10.27 -36.54
N PHE A 18 22.80 -10.28 -35.62
CA PHE A 18 22.51 -9.13 -34.78
C PHE A 18 23.76 -8.90 -33.93
N ALA A 19 24.66 -8.06 -34.41
CA ALA A 19 25.72 -7.52 -33.59
C ALA A 19 25.03 -6.90 -32.37
N THR A 20 25.31 -7.44 -31.19
CA THR A 20 24.83 -6.88 -29.94
C THR A 20 25.42 -5.49 -29.84
N GLU A 21 24.61 -4.46 -30.12
CA GLU A 21 25.06 -3.09 -29.95
C GLU A 21 25.58 -2.91 -28.52
N PRO A 22 26.71 -2.23 -28.34
CA PRO A 22 27.26 -2.01 -27.01
C PRO A 22 26.19 -1.37 -26.12
N THR A 23 25.99 -1.94 -24.93
CA THR A 23 25.00 -1.43 -23.96
C THR A 23 25.29 0.04 -23.68
N GLY A 24 24.34 0.93 -24.04
CA GLY A 24 24.42 2.35 -23.75
C GLY A 24 24.62 2.64 -22.26
N TRP A 25 25.00 3.87 -21.93
CA TRP A 25 25.08 4.28 -20.53
C TRP A 25 23.70 4.16 -19.85
N TRP A 26 22.66 4.62 -20.55
CA TRP A 26 21.25 4.50 -20.16
C TRP A 26 20.56 3.34 -20.88
N ALA A 27 19.48 2.81 -20.28
CA ALA A 27 18.75 1.66 -20.83
C ALA A 27 17.90 1.97 -22.06
N VAL A 28 17.54 3.24 -22.26
CA VAL A 28 16.81 3.72 -23.43
C VAL A 28 17.38 5.05 -23.91
N SER A 29 17.30 5.29 -25.22
CA SER A 29 17.67 6.57 -25.84
C SER A 29 16.51 7.59 -25.80
N PRO A 30 16.80 8.89 -25.96
CA PRO A 30 15.76 9.92 -26.07
C PRO A 30 14.76 9.64 -27.21
N GLU A 31 15.20 9.08 -28.32
CA GLU A 31 14.34 8.71 -29.47
C GLU A 31 13.39 7.58 -29.11
N GLN A 32 13.87 6.57 -28.37
CA GLN A 32 13.02 5.50 -27.86
C GLN A 32 11.96 6.04 -26.89
N VAL A 33 12.34 6.97 -26.02
CA VAL A 33 11.40 7.64 -25.11
C VAL A 33 10.40 8.50 -25.88
N ALA A 34 10.81 9.21 -26.93
CA ALA A 34 9.92 10.03 -27.75
C ALA A 34 8.93 9.19 -28.57
N GLY A 35 9.39 8.07 -29.14
CA GLY A 35 8.61 7.15 -29.97
C GLY A 35 7.90 6.02 -29.23
N ALA A 36 8.01 5.97 -27.90
CA ALA A 36 7.44 4.90 -27.10
C ALA A 36 5.91 4.82 -27.27
N PRO A 37 5.34 3.62 -27.44
CA PRO A 37 3.90 3.47 -27.53
C PRO A 37 3.24 3.91 -26.22
N CYS A 38 2.00 4.42 -26.35
CA CYS A 38 1.14 4.76 -25.21
C CYS A 38 1.69 5.87 -24.32
N LYS A 39 2.70 6.58 -24.78
CA LYS A 39 3.20 7.77 -24.12
C LYS A 39 2.16 8.88 -24.20
N ASN A 40 1.96 9.57 -23.08
CA ASN A 40 1.19 10.79 -23.11
C ASN A 40 2.05 11.89 -23.73
N HIS A 41 1.58 12.46 -24.84
CA HIS A 41 2.33 13.48 -25.57
C HIS A 41 2.07 14.91 -25.07
N ARG A 42 1.15 15.08 -24.12
CA ARG A 42 0.84 16.38 -23.54
C ARG A 42 0.57 16.28 -22.04
N PRO A 43 0.90 17.32 -21.27
CA PRO A 43 0.43 17.45 -19.91
C PRO A 43 -1.11 17.58 -19.88
N PRO A 44 -1.75 17.28 -18.73
CA PRO A 44 -3.12 17.69 -18.47
C PRO A 44 -3.30 19.20 -18.63
N THR A 45 -4.38 19.61 -19.30
CA THR A 45 -4.75 21.02 -19.42
C THR A 45 -5.27 21.57 -18.10
N ASP A 46 -5.24 22.89 -17.95
CA ASP A 46 -5.80 23.57 -16.76
C ASP A 46 -7.27 23.20 -16.54
N ALA A 47 -8.07 23.08 -17.61
CA ALA A 47 -9.46 22.65 -17.54
C ALA A 47 -9.61 21.20 -17.03
N GLU A 48 -8.80 20.26 -17.53
CA GLU A 48 -8.81 18.87 -17.06
C GLU A 48 -8.43 18.76 -15.58
N MET A 49 -7.40 19.51 -15.16
CA MET A 49 -6.97 19.54 -13.75
C MET A 49 -8.03 20.16 -12.84
N LEU A 50 -8.60 21.31 -13.23
CA LEU A 50 -9.63 21.99 -12.45
C LEU A 50 -10.90 21.14 -12.35
N ASN A 51 -11.30 20.49 -13.44
CA ASN A 51 -12.45 19.57 -13.44
C ASN A 51 -12.22 18.40 -12.49
N PHE A 52 -11.01 17.82 -12.47
CA PHE A 52 -10.64 16.74 -11.54
C PHE A 52 -10.62 17.20 -10.07
N LEU A 53 -10.30 18.47 -9.84
CA LEU A 53 -10.26 19.09 -8.52
C LEU A 53 -11.62 19.64 -8.07
N GLN A 54 -12.69 19.48 -8.86
CA GLN A 54 -14.01 19.95 -8.45
C GLN A 54 -14.45 19.28 -7.14
N PRO A 55 -15.08 20.03 -6.22
CA PRO A 55 -15.70 19.50 -5.02
C PRO A 55 -16.67 18.37 -5.36
N SER A 56 -16.56 17.24 -4.65
CA SER A 56 -17.47 16.11 -4.81
C SER A 56 -18.39 15.92 -3.60
N SER A 57 -18.02 16.50 -2.45
CA SER A 57 -18.78 16.36 -1.21
C SER A 57 -19.92 17.36 -1.13
N LEU A 58 -21.12 16.86 -0.82
CA LEU A 58 -22.27 17.68 -0.38
C LEU A 58 -22.05 18.25 1.02
N ASN A 59 -21.29 17.54 1.87
CA ASN A 59 -20.97 17.97 3.22
C ASN A 59 -19.83 18.98 3.16
N LYS A 60 -20.16 20.26 3.27
CA LYS A 60 -19.19 21.36 3.33
C LYS A 60 -18.68 21.57 4.75
N LYS A 61 -17.44 22.05 4.87
CA LYS A 61 -16.78 22.31 6.15
C LYS A 61 -16.07 23.66 6.12
N SER A 62 -16.15 24.38 7.23
CA SER A 62 -15.35 25.58 7.48
C SER A 62 -14.23 25.25 8.46
N GLU A 63 -13.00 25.61 8.14
CA GLU A 63 -11.81 25.29 8.94
C GLU A 63 -10.71 26.32 8.73
N THR A 64 -9.94 26.63 9.79
CA THR A 64 -8.74 27.47 9.67
C THR A 64 -7.49 26.59 9.61
N LEU A 65 -6.73 26.68 8.51
CA LEU A 65 -5.48 25.94 8.32
C LEU A 65 -4.34 26.92 8.04
N TYR A 66 -3.25 26.81 8.80
CA TYR A 66 -2.04 27.61 8.64
C TYR A 66 -2.30 29.14 8.59
N GLY A 67 -3.29 29.62 9.34
CA GLY A 67 -3.67 31.04 9.39
C GLY A 67 -4.68 31.50 8.33
N ILE A 68 -5.15 30.61 7.45
CA ILE A 68 -6.17 30.90 6.44
C ILE A 68 -7.49 30.27 6.86
N SER A 69 -8.55 31.07 6.92
CA SER A 69 -9.90 30.61 7.27
C SER A 69 -10.71 30.24 6.02
N PHE A 70 -10.89 28.95 5.79
CA PHE A 70 -11.71 28.41 4.71
C PHE A 70 -13.18 28.31 5.13
N LYS A 71 -14.09 28.66 4.21
CA LYS A 71 -15.53 28.66 4.44
C LYS A 71 -16.23 27.74 3.46
N ASP A 72 -17.18 26.93 3.93
CA ASP A 72 -18.02 26.06 3.11
C ASP A 72 -17.23 25.28 2.04
N GLU A 73 -16.10 24.72 2.45
CA GLU A 73 -15.15 24.06 1.57
C GLU A 73 -15.36 22.55 1.55
N ASP A 74 -14.91 21.90 0.47
CA ASP A 74 -14.85 20.45 0.38
C ASP A 74 -13.85 19.87 1.40
N PRO A 75 -14.25 18.90 2.25
CA PRO A 75 -13.34 18.26 3.20
C PRO A 75 -12.11 17.62 2.56
N GLU A 76 -12.22 17.10 1.33
CA GLU A 76 -11.10 16.53 0.59
C GLU A 76 -10.09 17.62 0.20
N LEU A 77 -10.56 18.78 -0.27
CA LEU A 77 -9.69 19.90 -0.62
C LEU A 77 -9.00 20.47 0.62
N LEU A 78 -9.69 20.54 1.77
CA LEU A 78 -9.06 20.92 3.05
C LEU A 78 -7.95 19.94 3.45
N GLN A 79 -8.16 18.64 3.25
CA GLN A 79 -7.16 17.62 3.53
C GLN A 79 -5.96 17.73 2.59
N LEU A 80 -6.18 17.91 1.28
CA LEU A 80 -5.11 18.13 0.31
C LEU A 80 -4.31 19.39 0.63
N PHE A 81 -4.96 20.48 1.06
CA PHE A 81 -4.28 21.69 1.51
C PHE A 81 -3.40 21.43 2.74
N ARG A 82 -3.87 20.60 3.69
CA ARG A 82 -3.08 20.17 4.84
C ARG A 82 -1.85 19.35 4.41
N ASP A 83 -2.06 18.38 3.54
CA ASP A 83 -1.00 17.48 3.10
C ASP A 83 0.06 18.23 2.29
N LEU A 84 -0.35 19.15 1.42
CA LEU A 84 0.55 20.00 0.64
C LEU A 84 1.53 20.78 1.53
N HIS A 85 1.09 21.21 2.72
CA HIS A 85 1.86 22.01 3.67
C HIS A 85 2.37 21.22 4.88
N SER A 86 2.23 19.89 4.87
CA SER A 86 2.78 19.04 5.93
C SER A 86 4.31 19.03 5.84
N TYR A 87 4.97 19.28 6.97
CA TYR A 87 6.43 19.32 7.04
C TYR A 87 7.05 17.93 6.84
N ASP A 88 8.15 17.91 6.09
CA ASP A 88 9.04 16.77 6.09
C ASP A 88 9.85 16.69 7.40
N ILE A 89 10.38 15.52 7.72
CA ILE A 89 11.25 15.29 8.89
C ILE A 89 12.46 16.23 8.90
N SER A 90 12.89 16.70 7.73
CA SER A 90 13.97 17.70 7.58
C SER A 90 13.65 19.05 8.24
N MET A 91 12.38 19.33 8.52
CA MET A 91 11.90 20.55 9.16
C MET A 91 11.56 20.34 10.65
N LYS A 92 12.06 19.27 11.28
CA LYS A 92 11.81 19.02 12.69
C LYS A 92 12.34 20.18 13.54
N GLY A 93 11.44 20.85 14.27
CA GLY A 93 11.76 22.03 15.09
C GLY A 93 11.60 23.37 14.37
N ALA A 94 11.18 23.38 13.10
CA ALA A 94 10.82 24.61 12.40
C ALA A 94 9.60 25.28 13.06
N GLN A 95 9.53 26.60 12.94
CA GLN A 95 8.36 27.37 13.38
C GLN A 95 7.10 26.89 12.65
N PRO A 96 5.92 26.96 13.29
CA PRO A 96 4.66 26.64 12.63
C PRO A 96 4.51 27.45 11.34
N LEU A 97 4.10 26.79 10.25
CA LEU A 97 3.86 27.47 8.98
C LEU A 97 2.65 28.40 9.13
N VAL A 98 2.84 29.69 8.85
CA VAL A 98 1.77 30.69 8.78
C VAL A 98 1.75 31.26 7.38
N LEU A 99 0.64 31.05 6.68
CA LEU A 99 0.41 31.49 5.31
C LEU A 99 -0.50 32.70 5.32
N LYS A 100 -0.30 33.60 4.35
CA LYS A 100 -1.16 34.77 4.14
C LYS A 100 -1.89 34.59 2.82
N SER A 101 -3.22 34.61 2.86
CA SER A 101 -4.10 34.56 1.70
C SER A 101 -5.41 35.27 2.04
N ASN A 102 -5.93 36.05 1.09
CA ASN A 102 -7.26 36.68 1.23
C ASN A 102 -8.38 35.76 0.73
N CYS A 103 -8.05 34.55 0.28
CA CYS A 103 -9.01 33.57 -0.21
C CYS A 103 -9.62 32.76 0.93
N ASP A 104 -10.90 32.42 0.81
CA ASP A 104 -11.62 31.50 1.71
C ASP A 104 -11.90 30.12 1.07
N LYS A 105 -11.36 29.89 -0.15
CA LYS A 105 -11.37 28.61 -0.86
C LYS A 105 -9.96 28.08 -1.10
N VAL A 106 -9.79 26.76 -1.05
CA VAL A 106 -8.51 26.06 -1.19
C VAL A 106 -7.89 26.35 -2.55
N LEU A 107 -8.65 26.23 -3.64
CA LEU A 107 -8.14 26.48 -5.00
C LEU A 107 -7.60 27.91 -5.16
N CYS A 108 -8.38 28.91 -4.71
CA CYS A 108 -7.93 30.30 -4.71
C CYS A 108 -6.65 30.49 -3.86
N SER A 109 -6.59 29.89 -2.66
CA SER A 109 -5.43 29.97 -1.79
C SER A 109 -4.17 29.34 -2.40
N VAL A 110 -4.25 28.14 -2.98
CA VAL A 110 -3.06 27.53 -3.61
C VAL A 110 -2.60 28.32 -4.84
N GLN A 111 -3.52 28.90 -5.60
CA GLN A 111 -3.18 29.79 -6.72
C GLN A 111 -2.50 31.07 -6.24
N ALA A 112 -2.94 31.64 -5.11
CA ALA A 112 -2.29 32.81 -4.51
C ALA A 112 -0.90 32.50 -3.94
N ILE A 113 -0.70 31.32 -3.35
CA ILE A 113 0.57 30.92 -2.71
C ILE A 113 1.61 30.50 -3.75
N TYR A 114 1.23 29.69 -4.74
CA TYR A 114 2.18 29.05 -5.66
C TYR A 114 2.14 29.64 -7.07
N GLY A 115 1.12 30.44 -7.40
CA GLY A 115 0.86 30.98 -8.74
C GLY A 115 -0.36 30.31 -9.41
N PRO A 116 -1.05 31.01 -10.34
CA PRO A 116 -2.36 30.58 -10.86
C PRO A 116 -2.38 29.18 -11.48
N ARG A 117 -1.33 28.80 -12.19
CA ARG A 117 -1.21 27.49 -12.85
C ARG A 117 -0.46 26.47 -11.99
N VAL A 118 0.69 26.85 -11.45
CA VAL A 118 1.53 25.99 -10.59
C VAL A 118 0.75 25.48 -9.38
N GLY A 119 -0.05 26.33 -8.72
CA GLY A 119 -0.88 25.92 -7.58
C GLY A 119 -1.91 24.84 -7.93
N VAL A 120 -2.49 24.90 -9.13
CA VAL A 120 -3.42 23.89 -9.64
C VAL A 120 -2.66 22.60 -9.98
N GLN A 121 -1.53 22.70 -10.68
CA GLN A 121 -0.69 21.56 -11.08
C GLN A 121 -0.23 20.74 -9.86
N ILE A 122 0.28 21.37 -8.80
CA ILE A 122 0.76 20.64 -7.61
C ILE A 122 -0.37 20.03 -6.79
N LEU A 123 -1.53 20.69 -6.72
CA LEU A 123 -2.70 20.14 -6.01
C LEU A 123 -3.28 18.95 -6.78
N PHE A 124 -3.38 19.07 -8.10
CA PHE A 124 -3.74 17.98 -9.00
C PHE A 124 -2.75 16.81 -8.85
N MET A 125 -1.44 17.08 -8.87
CA MET A 125 -0.41 16.07 -8.72
C MET A 125 -0.54 15.29 -7.40
N LEU A 126 -0.78 16.00 -6.30
CA LEU A 126 -0.97 15.40 -4.98
C LEU A 126 -2.23 14.53 -4.95
N LYS A 127 -3.37 15.03 -5.44
CA LYS A 127 -4.62 14.27 -5.47
C LYS A 127 -4.54 13.06 -6.39
N ARG A 128 -3.97 13.23 -7.58
CA ARG A 128 -4.00 12.23 -8.65
C ARG A 128 -2.97 11.13 -8.49
N TYR A 129 -1.76 11.49 -8.06
CA TYR A 129 -0.59 10.61 -8.04
C TYR A 129 0.00 10.40 -6.63
N GLY A 130 -0.40 11.22 -5.65
CA GLY A 130 0.13 11.16 -4.28
C GLY A 130 1.47 11.89 -4.10
N PHE A 131 1.93 12.65 -5.10
CA PHE A 131 3.20 13.39 -5.00
C PHE A 131 2.97 14.85 -4.59
N ASN A 132 3.74 15.30 -3.61
CA ASN A 132 3.70 16.65 -3.07
C ASN A 132 4.85 17.49 -3.65
N GLY A 133 4.46 18.43 -4.51
CA GLY A 133 5.34 19.40 -5.17
C GLY A 133 5.62 20.67 -4.37
N SER A 134 5.15 20.79 -3.14
CA SER A 134 5.30 22.02 -2.37
C SER A 134 6.74 22.29 -1.98
N HIS A 135 7.24 23.46 -2.39
CA HIS A 135 8.52 23.98 -1.91
C HIS A 135 8.52 24.38 -0.43
N LEU A 136 7.34 24.54 0.18
CA LEU A 136 7.20 24.90 1.60
C LEU A 136 7.38 23.71 2.54
N ARG A 137 7.39 22.48 2.00
CA ARG A 137 7.57 21.25 2.78
C ARG A 137 9.00 21.04 3.30
N THR A 138 9.99 21.62 2.61
CA THR A 138 11.40 21.49 2.98
C THR A 138 12.18 22.74 2.61
N ALA A 139 13.09 23.16 3.50
CA ALA A 139 13.93 24.34 3.29
C ALA A 139 14.92 24.21 2.12
N LYS A 140 15.04 23.02 1.52
CA LYS A 140 15.89 22.74 0.35
C LYS A 140 15.18 22.88 -0.99
N ALA A 141 13.86 23.04 -1.01
CA ALA A 141 13.11 23.10 -2.24
C ALA A 141 12.99 24.53 -2.77
N SER A 142 12.82 24.68 -4.09
CA SER A 142 12.43 25.91 -4.75
C SER A 142 11.08 25.76 -5.45
N LEU A 143 10.46 26.90 -5.77
CA LEU A 143 9.20 26.90 -6.52
C LEU A 143 9.44 26.29 -7.90
N TRP A 144 8.54 25.39 -8.29
CA TRP A 144 8.48 24.84 -9.64
C TRP A 144 8.07 25.92 -10.65
N ARG A 145 8.63 25.87 -11.86
CA ARG A 145 8.04 26.54 -13.00
C ARG A 145 6.91 25.68 -13.58
N SER A 146 5.99 26.30 -14.29
CA SER A 146 4.81 25.60 -14.82
C SER A 146 5.15 24.61 -15.93
N ASP A 147 6.13 24.93 -16.78
CA ASP A 147 6.68 24.07 -17.82
C ASP A 147 7.40 22.83 -17.26
N GLU A 148 8.07 22.97 -16.12
CA GLU A 148 8.69 21.83 -15.43
C GLU A 148 7.63 20.86 -14.90
N LEU A 149 6.55 21.40 -14.32
CA LEU A 149 5.43 20.58 -13.85
C LEU A 149 4.68 19.93 -15.00
N ASP A 150 4.64 20.54 -16.18
CA ASP A 150 4.09 19.90 -17.37
C ASP A 150 4.87 18.62 -17.72
N ASP A 151 6.20 18.67 -17.66
CA ASP A 151 7.04 17.49 -17.89
C ASP A 151 6.91 16.44 -16.78
N VAL A 152 6.81 16.88 -15.52
CA VAL A 152 6.57 16.00 -14.37
C VAL A 152 5.24 15.27 -14.52
N LEU A 153 4.16 16.01 -14.79
CA LEU A 153 2.82 15.44 -14.94
C LEU A 153 2.75 14.49 -16.15
N THR A 154 3.44 14.82 -17.24
CA THR A 154 3.56 13.95 -18.40
C THR A 154 4.25 12.64 -18.01
N ALA A 155 5.42 12.71 -17.35
CA ALA A 155 6.15 11.52 -16.91
C ALA A 155 5.35 10.65 -15.92
N LEU A 156 4.66 11.26 -14.96
CA LEU A 156 3.81 10.53 -14.00
C LEU A 156 2.61 9.86 -14.69
N SER A 157 2.06 10.49 -15.72
CA SER A 157 0.97 9.92 -16.50
C SER A 157 1.37 8.71 -17.35
N ASP A 158 2.67 8.54 -17.63
CA ASP A 158 3.18 7.38 -18.35
C ASP A 158 3.23 6.11 -17.49
N TYR A 159 3.11 6.23 -16.17
CA TYR A 159 3.03 5.09 -15.27
C TYR A 159 1.57 4.61 -15.10
N PRO A 160 1.30 3.30 -14.92
CA PRO A 160 -0.07 2.80 -14.74
C PRO A 160 -0.80 3.51 -13.61
N ILE A 161 -1.95 4.06 -13.95
CA ILE A 161 -2.67 4.96 -13.06
C ILE A 161 -3.29 4.25 -11.85
N GLU A 162 -3.54 2.96 -11.98
CA GLU A 162 -4.09 2.06 -10.96
C GLU A 162 -3.06 1.70 -9.88
N LEU A 163 -1.78 1.98 -10.14
CA LEU A 163 -0.71 1.79 -9.16
C LEU A 163 -0.53 3.01 -8.25
N TYR A 164 -1.18 4.13 -8.56
CA TYR A 164 -1.15 5.32 -7.72
C TYR A 164 -2.23 5.30 -6.62
N PRO A 165 -1.96 5.95 -5.47
CA PRO A 165 -0.65 6.48 -5.07
C PRO A 165 0.30 5.35 -4.67
N LEU A 166 1.57 5.42 -5.11
CA LEU A 166 2.59 4.45 -4.69
C LEU A 166 2.88 4.58 -3.19
N ASP A 167 2.98 5.83 -2.77
CA ASP A 167 3.22 6.32 -1.40
C ASP A 167 2.57 7.69 -1.31
N TYR A 168 1.53 7.83 -0.49
CA TYR A 168 0.71 9.04 -0.46
C TYR A 168 1.46 10.19 0.23
N ASN A 169 1.29 11.41 -0.32
CA ASN A 169 2.00 12.61 0.11
C ASN A 169 3.52 12.39 0.15
N ARG A 170 4.06 11.71 -0.88
CA ARG A 170 5.50 11.57 -1.08
C ARG A 170 6.07 12.86 -1.64
N LYS A 171 7.23 13.27 -1.15
CA LYS A 171 7.95 14.44 -1.66
C LYS A 171 8.27 14.23 -3.15
N LEU A 172 8.07 15.25 -3.98
CA LEU A 172 8.65 15.38 -5.33
C LEU A 172 8.95 16.85 -5.56
N VAL A 173 10.18 17.28 -5.31
CA VAL A 173 10.52 18.71 -5.24
C VAL A 173 11.67 19.06 -6.15
N HIS A 174 11.62 20.26 -6.71
CA HIS A 174 12.79 20.88 -7.30
C HIS A 174 13.66 21.42 -6.16
N VAL A 175 14.93 21.04 -6.10
CA VAL A 175 15.90 21.58 -5.14
C VAL A 175 16.17 23.06 -5.45
N LYS A 176 16.83 23.82 -4.58
CA LYS A 176 17.10 25.23 -4.85
C LYS A 176 17.77 25.44 -6.22
N ARG A 177 17.37 26.51 -6.90
CA ARG A 177 17.94 26.88 -8.20
C ARG A 177 19.45 27.11 -8.07
N GLY A 178 20.21 26.62 -9.05
CA GLY A 178 21.67 26.61 -9.00
C GLY A 178 22.30 25.51 -8.13
N ASP A 179 21.55 24.80 -7.28
CA ASP A 179 22.11 23.68 -6.53
C ASP A 179 22.38 22.50 -7.47
N ARG A 180 23.62 22.01 -7.43
CA ARG A 180 24.07 20.82 -8.15
C ARG A 180 24.56 19.78 -7.15
N MET A 181 24.01 18.57 -7.22
CA MET A 181 24.49 17.46 -6.40
C MET A 181 25.75 16.88 -7.05
N ARG A 182 26.91 17.16 -6.46
CA ARG A 182 28.17 16.56 -6.90
C ARG A 182 28.39 15.23 -6.19
N LEU A 183 28.33 14.14 -6.95
CA LEU A 183 28.75 12.81 -6.53
C LEU A 183 30.19 12.55 -7.00
N PRO A 184 30.90 11.58 -6.40
CA PRO A 184 32.24 11.19 -6.87
C PRO A 184 32.27 10.76 -8.34
N VAL A 185 31.14 10.29 -8.87
CA VAL A 185 30.98 9.80 -10.26
C VAL A 185 30.46 10.86 -11.23
N GLY A 186 30.23 12.10 -10.77
CA GLY A 186 29.68 13.18 -11.60
C GLY A 186 28.57 13.95 -10.90
N GLU A 187 27.90 14.83 -11.62
CA GLU A 187 26.77 15.58 -11.10
C GLU A 187 25.47 14.76 -11.25
N SER A 188 24.60 14.75 -10.23
CA SER A 188 23.30 14.05 -10.25
C SER A 188 22.18 15.00 -10.68
N VAL A 189 21.34 14.57 -11.64
CA VAL A 189 20.17 15.32 -12.11
C VAL A 189 18.93 15.13 -11.22
N ALA A 190 18.85 13.98 -10.56
CA ALA A 190 17.80 13.64 -9.61
C ALA A 190 18.33 12.65 -8.56
N ASN A 191 17.49 12.28 -7.59
CA ASN A 191 17.78 11.16 -6.70
C ASN A 191 16.52 10.40 -6.31
N SER A 192 16.73 9.21 -5.74
CA SER A 192 15.69 8.26 -5.35
C SER A 192 14.76 8.74 -4.22
N THR A 193 15.03 9.90 -3.61
CA THR A 193 14.10 10.58 -2.70
C THR A 193 13.17 11.57 -3.42
N MET A 194 13.17 11.54 -4.76
CA MET A 194 12.39 12.39 -5.66
C MET A 194 12.76 13.88 -5.49
N GLU A 195 14.05 14.16 -5.34
CA GLU A 195 14.60 15.50 -5.42
C GLU A 195 15.18 15.70 -6.82
N ILE A 196 14.74 16.76 -7.50
CA ILE A 196 15.17 17.12 -8.86
C ILE A 196 16.11 18.31 -8.78
N TYR A 197 17.30 18.21 -9.37
CA TYR A 197 18.33 19.26 -9.36
C TYR A 197 18.27 20.11 -10.63
N ASP A 198 18.89 21.29 -10.60
CA ASP A 198 18.69 22.30 -11.65
C ASP A 198 19.19 21.86 -13.03
N MET A 199 20.19 20.98 -13.08
CA MET A 199 20.69 20.37 -14.33
C MET A 199 19.63 19.55 -15.07
N TRP A 200 18.59 19.09 -14.39
CA TRP A 200 17.46 18.42 -15.05
C TRP A 200 16.81 19.33 -16.10
N ASN A 201 16.83 20.66 -15.90
CA ASN A 201 16.33 21.63 -16.86
C ASN A 201 17.17 21.74 -18.15
N GLU A 202 18.43 21.31 -18.10
CA GLU A 202 19.35 21.32 -19.24
C GLU A 202 19.12 20.09 -20.16
N LEU A 203 18.38 19.10 -19.68
CA LEU A 203 18.02 17.89 -20.43
C LEU A 203 16.88 18.14 -21.42
N SER A 204 16.84 17.33 -22.48
CA SER A 204 15.67 17.26 -23.37
C SER A 204 14.44 16.73 -22.60
N GLN A 205 13.24 17.02 -23.11
CA GLN A 205 11.99 16.53 -22.50
C GLN A 205 11.99 14.99 -22.34
N ALA A 206 12.51 14.27 -23.33
CA ALA A 206 12.59 12.81 -23.29
C ALA A 206 13.49 12.32 -22.14
N GLU A 207 14.68 12.91 -22.00
CA GLU A 207 15.61 12.60 -20.90
C GLU A 207 15.05 12.98 -19.54
N ARG A 208 14.30 14.10 -19.45
CA ARG A 208 13.60 14.52 -18.23
C ARG A 208 12.57 13.50 -17.77
N GLN A 209 11.76 12.98 -18.70
CA GLN A 209 10.76 11.94 -18.43
C GLN A 209 11.40 10.61 -18.05
N GLN A 210 12.46 10.20 -18.76
CA GLN A 210 13.26 9.03 -18.42
C GLN A 210 13.84 9.14 -17.01
N THR A 211 14.42 10.29 -16.66
CA THR A 211 14.98 10.54 -15.33
C THR A 211 13.90 10.38 -14.26
N LEU A 212 12.72 10.97 -14.44
CA LEU A 212 11.63 10.84 -13.47
C LEU A 212 11.13 9.40 -13.33
N LEU A 213 11.04 8.66 -14.43
CA LEU A 213 10.61 7.27 -14.39
C LEU A 213 11.66 6.36 -13.75
N HIS A 214 12.95 6.64 -13.97
CA HIS A 214 14.05 5.98 -13.26
C HIS A 214 13.88 6.17 -11.74
N GLU A 215 13.69 7.41 -11.28
CA GLU A 215 13.51 7.66 -9.85
C GLU A 215 12.22 7.04 -9.31
N LEU A 216 11.16 7.01 -10.11
CA LEU A 216 9.93 6.29 -9.78
C LEU A 216 10.19 4.78 -9.62
N GLY A 217 11.08 4.19 -10.41
CA GLY A 217 11.54 2.82 -10.25
C GLY A 217 12.09 2.56 -8.85
N HIS A 218 12.92 3.45 -8.32
CA HIS A 218 13.40 3.38 -6.92
C HIS A 218 12.25 3.53 -5.91
N VAL A 219 11.26 4.39 -6.18
CA VAL A 219 10.06 4.53 -5.32
C VAL A 219 9.28 3.23 -5.24
N VAL A 220 9.01 2.62 -6.38
CA VAL A 220 8.23 1.37 -6.48
C VAL A 220 8.97 0.24 -5.79
N ALA A 221 10.27 0.11 -6.04
CA ALA A 221 11.07 -0.97 -5.49
C ALA A 221 11.07 -0.99 -3.96
N ARG A 222 11.20 0.19 -3.32
CA ARG A 222 11.27 0.33 -1.86
C ARG A 222 10.04 -0.18 -1.12
N LYS A 223 8.86 -0.14 -1.73
CA LYS A 223 7.61 -0.52 -1.06
C LYS A 223 7.65 -1.98 -0.60
N ASP A 224 8.18 -2.85 -1.46
CA ASP A 224 8.23 -4.30 -1.24
C ASP A 224 9.66 -4.88 -1.31
N ASN A 225 10.68 -4.01 -1.29
CA ASN A 225 12.09 -4.33 -1.46
C ASN A 225 12.36 -5.23 -2.69
N VAL A 226 11.72 -4.88 -3.81
CA VAL A 226 11.67 -5.74 -5.02
C VAL A 226 13.03 -5.81 -5.71
N ASP A 227 13.75 -4.69 -5.75
CA ASP A 227 15.08 -4.49 -6.34
C ASP A 227 16.22 -5.24 -5.64
N GLU A 228 15.97 -5.81 -4.47
CA GLU A 228 16.90 -6.70 -3.78
C GLU A 228 16.31 -8.08 -3.49
N SER A 229 15.09 -8.33 -3.99
CA SER A 229 14.40 -9.60 -3.78
C SER A 229 15.13 -10.74 -4.52
N ALA A 230 15.15 -11.93 -3.91
CA ALA A 230 15.76 -13.11 -4.55
C ALA A 230 15.24 -13.38 -5.98
N PRO A 231 13.94 -13.24 -6.29
CA PRO A 231 13.43 -13.32 -7.66
C PRO A 231 14.06 -12.29 -8.61
N TRP A 232 14.19 -11.04 -8.18
CA TRP A 232 14.82 -9.99 -8.98
C TRP A 232 16.30 -10.27 -9.22
N LEU A 233 17.06 -10.52 -8.15
CA LEU A 233 18.50 -10.81 -8.24
C LEU A 233 18.79 -11.94 -9.23
N LYS A 234 17.96 -13.00 -9.23
CA LYS A 234 18.07 -14.12 -10.17
C LYS A 234 17.89 -13.70 -11.64
N VAL A 235 16.81 -12.98 -11.96
CA VAL A 235 16.53 -12.55 -13.34
C VAL A 235 17.47 -11.42 -13.79
N ALA A 236 18.02 -10.67 -12.84
CA ALA A 236 18.92 -9.55 -13.08
C ALA A 236 20.41 -9.93 -13.10
N GLY A 237 20.76 -11.19 -12.82
CA GLY A 237 22.15 -11.64 -12.85
C GLY A 237 22.97 -11.15 -11.65
N TRP A 238 22.32 -10.78 -10.55
CA TRP A 238 22.97 -10.37 -9.31
C TRP A 238 22.96 -11.49 -8.28
N ARG A 239 23.95 -11.49 -7.39
CA ARG A 239 24.00 -12.37 -6.23
C ARG A 239 24.32 -11.59 -4.98
N ALA A 240 23.48 -11.75 -3.96
CA ALA A 240 23.76 -11.23 -2.63
C ALA A 240 24.96 -11.98 -2.01
N ARG A 241 25.87 -11.23 -1.38
CA ARG A 241 27.02 -11.76 -0.65
C ARG A 241 27.07 -11.12 0.73
N ASN A 242 27.16 -11.93 1.78
CA ASN A 242 27.43 -11.39 3.11
C ASN A 242 28.92 -11.06 3.21
N ARG A 243 29.24 -9.84 3.64
CA ARG A 243 30.58 -9.44 4.02
C ARG A 243 30.56 -8.80 5.40
N THR A 244 31.73 -8.54 5.94
CA THR A 244 31.88 -7.82 7.20
C THR A 244 32.48 -6.45 6.90
N ASP A 245 31.90 -5.38 7.44
CA ASP A 245 32.47 -4.03 7.32
C ASP A 245 33.77 -3.90 8.13
N ARG A 246 34.42 -2.71 8.06
CA ARG A 246 35.67 -2.44 8.78
C ARG A 246 35.55 -2.56 10.32
N ASN A 247 34.32 -2.57 10.85
CA ASN A 247 34.03 -2.63 12.29
C ASN A 247 33.54 -4.02 12.73
N GLY A 248 33.67 -5.05 11.89
CA GLY A 248 33.20 -6.38 12.26
C GLY A 248 31.68 -6.59 12.07
N ARG A 249 30.96 -5.65 11.46
CA ARG A 249 29.49 -5.73 11.32
C ARG A 249 29.11 -6.44 10.02
N PRO A 250 28.13 -7.37 10.06
CA PRO A 250 27.65 -7.99 8.83
C PRO A 250 26.97 -6.94 7.96
N VAL A 251 27.36 -6.87 6.69
CA VAL A 251 26.74 -6.03 5.66
C VAL A 251 26.47 -6.89 4.42
N GLN A 252 25.34 -6.65 3.78
CA GLN A 252 25.00 -7.30 2.52
C GLN A 252 25.67 -6.53 1.36
N ASP A 253 26.31 -7.28 0.48
CA ASP A 253 26.87 -6.85 -0.79
C ASP A 253 26.09 -7.47 -1.94
N PHE A 254 26.25 -6.92 -3.14
CA PHE A 254 25.72 -7.47 -4.37
C PHE A 254 26.81 -7.54 -5.42
N VAL A 255 26.97 -8.71 -6.03
CA VAL A 255 27.92 -8.93 -7.12
C VAL A 255 27.13 -9.28 -8.37
N LEU A 256 27.40 -8.56 -9.46
CA LEU A 256 26.88 -8.87 -10.78
C LEU A 256 27.61 -10.11 -11.31
N VAL A 257 26.93 -11.26 -11.29
CA VAL A 257 27.49 -12.54 -11.73
C VAL A 257 27.32 -12.76 -13.24
N ASP A 258 26.34 -12.08 -13.84
CA ASP A 258 26.07 -12.15 -15.28
C ASP A 258 25.86 -10.73 -15.84
N PRO A 259 26.93 -10.05 -16.27
CA PRO A 259 26.84 -8.69 -16.81
C PRO A 259 25.99 -8.55 -18.07
N SER A 260 25.73 -9.65 -18.79
CA SER A 260 24.89 -9.64 -20.00
C SER A 260 23.41 -9.44 -19.68
N LYS A 261 22.99 -9.65 -18.42
CA LYS A 261 21.61 -9.41 -17.97
C LYS A 261 21.32 -7.95 -17.62
N ALA A 262 22.32 -7.10 -17.48
CA ALA A 262 22.13 -5.68 -17.16
C ALA A 262 21.63 -4.92 -18.40
N VAL A 263 20.56 -4.14 -18.24
CA VAL A 263 19.92 -3.43 -19.38
C VAL A 263 20.70 -2.18 -19.83
N SER A 264 21.62 -1.69 -19.01
CA SER A 264 22.47 -0.53 -19.31
C SER A 264 23.79 -0.62 -18.57
N SER A 265 24.77 0.20 -18.98
CA SER A 265 26.04 0.29 -18.27
C SER A 265 25.87 0.92 -16.88
N TYR A 266 24.95 1.87 -16.72
CA TYR A 266 24.61 2.42 -15.40
C TYR A 266 23.95 1.37 -14.49
N GLY A 267 23.08 0.52 -15.04
CA GLY A 267 22.47 -0.61 -14.31
C GLY A 267 23.49 -1.62 -13.76
N LYS A 268 24.71 -1.70 -14.32
CA LYS A 268 25.78 -2.59 -13.82
C LYS A 268 26.37 -2.14 -12.47
N THR A 269 25.99 -0.97 -11.95
CA THR A 269 26.55 -0.41 -10.71
C THR A 269 26.07 -1.14 -9.46
N ASN A 270 24.77 -1.43 -9.35
CA ASN A 270 24.16 -2.20 -8.26
C ASN A 270 22.73 -2.65 -8.67
N PRO A 271 22.11 -3.64 -7.98
CA PRO A 271 20.82 -4.18 -8.41
C PRO A 271 19.65 -3.18 -8.32
N ARG A 272 19.79 -2.10 -7.54
CA ARG A 272 18.78 -1.03 -7.44
C ARG A 272 18.77 -0.16 -8.68
N GLU A 273 19.94 0.28 -9.14
CA GLU A 273 20.06 1.02 -10.40
C GLU A 273 19.66 0.14 -11.59
N ASP A 274 20.04 -1.14 -11.60
CA ASP A 274 19.58 -2.08 -12.64
C ASP A 274 18.06 -2.18 -12.68
N PHE A 275 17.40 -2.20 -11.51
CA PHE A 275 15.95 -2.22 -11.42
C PHE A 275 15.32 -0.94 -11.98
N ALA A 276 15.79 0.23 -11.54
CA ALA A 276 15.29 1.53 -12.01
C ALA A 276 15.47 1.73 -13.52
N GLU A 277 16.63 1.33 -14.05
CA GLU A 277 16.92 1.31 -15.49
C GLU A 277 16.02 0.32 -16.23
N SER A 278 15.76 -0.84 -15.63
CA SER A 278 14.87 -1.86 -16.20
C SER A 278 13.40 -1.41 -16.23
N VAL A 279 12.94 -0.66 -15.22
CA VAL A 279 11.59 -0.04 -15.22
C VAL A 279 11.46 0.94 -16.40
N THR A 280 12.50 1.74 -16.64
CA THR A 280 12.55 2.67 -17.77
C THR A 280 12.56 1.93 -19.11
N ALA A 281 13.41 0.90 -19.25
CA ALA A 281 13.46 0.06 -20.45
C ALA A 281 12.13 -0.64 -20.73
N TYR A 282 11.44 -1.10 -19.69
CA TYR A 282 10.14 -1.75 -19.84
C TYR A 282 9.10 -0.80 -20.44
N ARG A 283 9.08 0.44 -19.95
CA ARG A 283 8.07 1.43 -20.33
C ARG A 283 8.31 2.04 -21.71
N PHE A 284 9.56 2.38 -22.02
CA PHE A 284 9.91 3.14 -23.23
C PHE A 284 10.57 2.27 -24.31
N GLY A 285 11.23 1.18 -23.92
CA GLY A 285 11.93 0.25 -24.81
C GLY A 285 11.36 -1.18 -24.77
N GLY A 286 10.06 -1.35 -24.51
CA GLY A 286 9.46 -2.65 -24.18
C GLY A 286 9.74 -3.77 -25.19
N ALA A 287 9.74 -3.47 -26.50
CA ALA A 287 10.07 -4.45 -27.53
C ALA A 287 11.54 -4.92 -27.46
N MET A 288 12.48 -3.98 -27.31
CA MET A 288 13.90 -4.27 -27.11
C MET A 288 14.08 -5.12 -25.85
N MET A 289 13.47 -4.72 -24.74
CA MET A 289 13.60 -5.43 -23.46
C MET A 289 13.01 -6.85 -23.54
N LYS A 290 11.88 -7.04 -24.22
CA LYS A 290 11.27 -8.37 -24.41
C LYS A 290 12.17 -9.30 -25.24
N SER A 291 12.86 -8.76 -26.25
CA SER A 291 13.74 -9.55 -27.11
C SER A 291 15.09 -9.90 -26.47
N SER A 292 15.67 -8.97 -25.71
CA SER A 292 17.04 -9.10 -25.16
C SER A 292 17.07 -9.55 -23.70
N HIS A 293 16.01 -9.27 -22.92
CA HIS A 293 15.93 -9.49 -21.48
C HIS A 293 14.54 -10.01 -21.07
N SER A 294 14.06 -11.05 -21.76
CA SER A 294 12.69 -11.58 -21.61
C SER A 294 12.31 -11.94 -20.16
N GLU A 295 13.22 -12.53 -19.38
CA GLU A 295 12.98 -12.84 -17.97
C GLU A 295 12.71 -11.59 -17.11
N LYS A 296 13.47 -10.50 -17.33
CA LYS A 296 13.24 -9.22 -16.66
C LYS A 296 11.94 -8.57 -17.14
N TYR A 297 11.68 -8.62 -18.44
CA TYR A 297 10.45 -8.10 -19.02
C TYR A 297 9.23 -8.75 -18.35
N ASP A 298 9.19 -10.08 -18.28
CA ASP A 298 8.08 -10.81 -17.66
C ASP A 298 7.98 -10.54 -16.15
N PHE A 299 9.12 -10.41 -15.48
CA PHE A 299 9.16 -10.01 -14.07
C PHE A 299 8.48 -8.66 -13.86
N LEU A 300 8.89 -7.62 -14.58
CA LEU A 300 8.33 -6.27 -14.43
C LEU A 300 6.87 -6.22 -14.84
N LYS A 301 6.51 -6.87 -15.95
CA LYS A 301 5.11 -7.02 -16.37
C LYS A 301 4.25 -7.51 -15.22
N GLN A 302 4.65 -8.59 -14.56
CA GLN A 302 3.81 -9.26 -13.56
C GLN A 302 3.90 -8.65 -12.15
N ARG A 303 5.05 -8.08 -11.78
CA ARG A 303 5.33 -7.62 -10.42
C ARG A 303 5.21 -6.12 -10.25
N VAL A 304 5.42 -5.36 -11.31
CA VAL A 304 5.54 -3.90 -11.27
C VAL A 304 4.41 -3.24 -12.03
N PHE A 305 4.08 -3.70 -13.24
CA PHE A 305 3.13 -3.07 -14.14
C PHE A 305 1.75 -3.74 -14.20
N ASP A 306 1.44 -4.62 -13.23
CA ASP A 306 0.15 -5.33 -13.08
C ASP A 306 -0.38 -6.02 -14.36
N GLY A 307 0.53 -6.53 -15.19
CA GLY A 307 0.22 -7.21 -16.44
C GLY A 307 0.23 -6.32 -17.68
N LYS A 308 0.35 -5.00 -17.54
CA LYS A 308 0.33 -4.04 -18.66
C LYS A 308 1.53 -4.17 -19.57
N GLU A 309 1.31 -4.19 -20.88
CA GLU A 309 2.36 -4.28 -21.89
C GLU A 309 2.47 -2.99 -22.73
N TYR A 310 3.70 -2.61 -23.07
CA TYR A 310 4.01 -1.41 -23.84
C TYR A 310 4.68 -1.75 -25.18
N LEU A 311 4.08 -2.69 -25.93
CA LEU A 311 4.59 -3.12 -27.23
C LEU A 311 3.93 -2.40 -28.41
N SER A 312 2.72 -1.87 -28.19
CA SER A 312 1.95 -1.12 -29.20
C SER A 312 0.84 -0.31 -28.51
N SER A 313 0.28 0.67 -29.21
CA SER A 313 -0.87 1.45 -28.70
C SER A 313 -2.06 0.56 -28.33
N GLN A 314 -2.31 -0.52 -29.09
CA GLN A 314 -3.39 -1.46 -28.80
C GLN A 314 -3.13 -2.28 -27.53
N ALA A 315 -1.87 -2.72 -27.32
CA ALA A 315 -1.50 -3.51 -26.15
C ALA A 315 -1.85 -2.77 -24.84
N CYS A 316 -1.67 -1.45 -24.81
CA CYS A 316 -1.95 -0.62 -23.65
C CYS A 316 -3.44 -0.48 -23.30
N LEU A 317 -4.32 -0.64 -24.28
CA LEU A 317 -5.78 -0.62 -24.06
C LEU A 317 -6.30 -1.99 -23.61
N THR A 318 -5.65 -3.07 -24.06
CA THR A 318 -6.17 -4.44 -23.90
C THR A 318 -5.64 -5.18 -22.67
N SER A 319 -4.59 -4.69 -22.03
CA SER A 319 -4.04 -5.34 -20.86
C SER A 319 -4.99 -5.18 -19.66
N LYS A 320 -5.84 -6.20 -19.44
CA LYS A 320 -6.60 -6.36 -18.21
C LYS A 320 -5.64 -6.34 -17.03
N SER A 321 -5.94 -5.53 -16.02
CA SER A 321 -5.15 -5.50 -14.80
C SER A 321 -5.16 -6.89 -14.14
N ARG A 322 -4.07 -7.31 -13.48
CA ARG A 322 -4.08 -8.58 -12.73
C ARG A 322 -5.16 -8.59 -11.66
N THR A 323 -5.47 -7.42 -11.11
CA THR A 323 -6.57 -7.24 -10.16
C THR A 323 -7.90 -7.62 -10.80
N GLU A 324 -8.13 -7.20 -12.05
CA GLU A 324 -9.30 -7.57 -12.84
C GLU A 324 -9.30 -9.05 -13.21
N VAL A 325 -8.17 -9.63 -13.62
CA VAL A 325 -8.07 -11.08 -13.91
C VAL A 325 -8.31 -11.91 -12.65
N LYS A 326 -7.78 -11.52 -11.49
CA LYS A 326 -8.05 -12.17 -10.21
C LYS A 326 -9.52 -12.04 -9.80
N ARG A 327 -10.13 -10.89 -10.04
CA ARG A 327 -11.57 -10.67 -9.79
C ARG A 327 -12.40 -11.58 -10.68
N GLU A 328 -12.14 -11.62 -11.98
CA GLU A 328 -12.83 -12.51 -12.93
C GLU A 328 -12.66 -13.99 -12.54
N ALA A 329 -11.43 -14.41 -12.18
CA ALA A 329 -11.19 -15.78 -11.72
C ALA A 329 -11.97 -16.11 -10.43
N ASN A 330 -12.04 -15.16 -9.49
CA ASN A 330 -12.82 -15.32 -8.25
C ASN A 330 -14.33 -15.32 -8.52
N ASP A 331 -14.82 -14.51 -9.47
CA ASP A 331 -16.23 -14.47 -9.87
C ASP A 331 -16.64 -15.77 -10.54
N VAL A 332 -15.79 -16.33 -11.41
CA VAL A 332 -16.00 -17.65 -12.02
C VAL A 332 -16.00 -18.75 -10.96
N ALA A 333 -15.05 -18.73 -10.02
CA ALA A 333 -15.00 -19.68 -8.92
C ALA A 333 -16.24 -19.59 -8.01
N TYR A 334 -16.71 -18.38 -7.72
CA TYR A 334 -17.91 -18.13 -6.94
C TYR A 334 -19.18 -18.62 -7.67
N ALA A 335 -19.31 -18.33 -8.97
CA ALA A 335 -20.42 -18.82 -9.79
C ALA A 335 -20.44 -20.37 -9.84
N GLY A 336 -19.27 -21.00 -9.98
CA GLY A 336 -19.14 -22.46 -9.91
C GLY A 336 -19.55 -23.03 -8.56
N ALA A 337 -19.13 -22.41 -7.46
CA ALA A 337 -19.52 -22.79 -6.11
C ALA A 337 -21.03 -22.63 -5.89
N LEU A 338 -21.64 -21.54 -6.36
CA LEU A 338 -23.07 -21.28 -6.25
C LEU A 338 -23.89 -22.28 -7.06
N ALA A 339 -23.46 -22.62 -8.29
CA ALA A 339 -24.11 -23.64 -9.10
C ALA A 339 -24.08 -25.02 -8.43
N LYS A 340 -22.95 -25.39 -7.83
CA LYS A 340 -22.81 -26.63 -7.04
C LYS A 340 -23.70 -26.61 -5.80
N ALA A 341 -23.77 -25.49 -5.08
CA ALA A 341 -24.64 -25.33 -3.93
C ALA A 341 -26.12 -25.44 -4.29
N ARG A 342 -26.57 -24.83 -5.40
CA ARG A 342 -27.94 -24.96 -5.92
C ARG A 342 -28.29 -26.39 -6.29
N LYS A 343 -27.38 -27.10 -6.98
CA LYS A 343 -27.57 -28.52 -7.31
C LYS A 343 -27.74 -29.38 -6.06
N ASN A 344 -26.99 -29.09 -5.01
CA ASN A 344 -27.10 -29.78 -3.72
C ASN A 344 -28.37 -29.37 -2.95
N ALA A 345 -28.80 -28.10 -3.04
CA ALA A 345 -30.02 -27.60 -2.42
C ALA A 345 -31.28 -28.23 -3.03
N ASN A 346 -31.30 -28.52 -4.33
CA ASN A 346 -32.40 -29.23 -4.98
C ASN A 346 -32.58 -30.68 -4.48
N ASN A 347 -31.60 -31.22 -3.75
CA ASN A 347 -31.68 -32.53 -3.08
C ASN A 347 -32.05 -32.42 -1.59
N LEU A 348 -32.30 -31.21 -1.08
CA LEU A 348 -32.65 -30.96 0.32
C LEU A 348 -34.15 -30.65 0.44
N ASP A 349 -34.76 -31.11 1.53
CA ASP A 349 -36.17 -30.87 1.86
C ASP A 349 -36.48 -29.35 1.85
N SER A 350 -37.59 -28.96 1.23
CA SER A 350 -38.10 -27.59 1.14
C SER A 350 -38.07 -26.81 2.48
N LYS A 351 -38.29 -27.49 3.62
CA LYS A 351 -38.17 -26.87 4.95
C LYS A 351 -36.73 -26.48 5.33
N PHE A 352 -35.74 -27.22 4.84
CA PHE A 352 -34.32 -26.95 5.06
C PHE A 352 -33.85 -25.71 4.30
N ILE A 353 -34.36 -25.52 3.08
CA ILE A 353 -34.02 -24.38 2.22
C ILE A 353 -34.47 -23.06 2.86
N ALA A 354 -35.68 -23.03 3.45
CA ALA A 354 -36.21 -21.85 4.11
C ALA A 354 -35.39 -21.40 5.33
N GLN A 355 -35.01 -22.34 6.22
CA GLN A 355 -34.16 -22.03 7.38
C GLN A 355 -32.73 -21.61 6.98
N ALA A 356 -32.16 -22.21 5.93
CA ALA A 356 -30.83 -21.85 5.47
C ALA A 356 -30.79 -20.48 4.79
N GLN A 357 -31.86 -20.09 4.08
CA GLN A 357 -31.99 -18.77 3.45
C GLN A 357 -32.05 -17.64 4.48
N GLU A 358 -32.77 -17.83 5.59
CA GLU A 358 -32.88 -16.84 6.67
C GLU A 358 -31.52 -16.57 7.34
N ILE A 359 -30.75 -17.63 7.65
CA ILE A 359 -29.42 -17.54 8.28
C ILE A 359 -28.38 -16.92 7.33
N CYS A 360 -28.47 -17.21 6.03
CA CYS A 360 -27.57 -16.64 5.04
C CYS A 360 -27.87 -15.16 4.76
N LEU A 361 -29.13 -14.72 4.80
CA LEU A 361 -29.50 -13.33 4.58
C LEU A 361 -28.90 -12.40 5.65
N GLU A 362 -28.98 -12.78 6.93
CA GLU A 362 -28.35 -12.02 8.03
C GLU A 362 -26.84 -11.88 7.86
N THR A 363 -26.19 -12.94 7.35
CA THR A 363 -24.73 -12.93 7.16
C THR A 363 -24.33 -12.12 5.93
N LEU A 364 -25.12 -12.18 4.86
CA LEU A 364 -24.92 -11.37 3.65
C LEU A 364 -25.03 -9.87 3.98
N VAL A 365 -25.99 -9.50 4.83
CA VAL A 365 -26.15 -8.12 5.34
C VAL A 365 -24.91 -7.68 6.13
N LYS A 366 -24.33 -8.54 6.97
CA LYS A 366 -23.08 -8.23 7.72
C LYS A 366 -21.85 -8.11 6.82
N VAL A 367 -21.76 -8.92 5.75
CA VAL A 367 -20.70 -8.80 4.73
C VAL A 367 -20.83 -7.51 3.93
N MET A 368 -22.04 -7.13 3.53
CA MET A 368 -22.28 -5.84 2.88
C MET A 368 -21.96 -4.64 3.79
N MET A 369 -22.00 -4.84 5.11
CA MET A 369 -21.57 -3.85 6.11
C MET A 369 -20.06 -3.88 6.43
N GLY A 370 -19.25 -4.63 5.67
CA GLY A 370 -17.78 -4.52 5.72
C GLY A 370 -17.09 -5.34 6.80
N GLU A 371 -17.79 -6.29 7.43
CA GLU A 371 -17.17 -7.21 8.40
C GLU A 371 -16.42 -8.34 7.67
N ALA A 372 -15.11 -8.16 7.45
CA ALA A 372 -14.29 -9.12 6.73
C ALA A 372 -14.01 -10.39 7.56
N GLY A 373 -14.54 -11.54 7.13
CA GLY A 373 -14.14 -12.86 7.64
C GLY A 373 -15.14 -14.04 7.54
N THR A 374 -16.25 -13.93 6.81
CA THR A 374 -17.43 -14.79 7.12
C THR A 374 -18.02 -15.63 5.99
N ALA A 375 -17.61 -15.49 4.73
CA ALA A 375 -18.26 -16.23 3.64
C ALA A 375 -18.12 -17.78 3.75
N SER A 376 -16.98 -18.32 4.19
CA SER A 376 -16.80 -19.77 4.36
C SER A 376 -17.47 -20.34 5.62
N ASN A 377 -17.96 -19.50 6.52
CA ASN A 377 -18.53 -19.91 7.82
C ASN A 377 -20.05 -20.13 7.79
N CYS A 378 -20.76 -19.65 6.78
CA CYS A 378 -22.22 -19.76 6.69
C CYS A 378 -22.70 -21.21 6.65
N THR A 379 -22.14 -22.02 5.75
CA THR A 379 -22.55 -23.42 5.57
C THR A 379 -22.22 -24.24 6.83
N SER A 380 -21.06 -24.01 7.43
CA SER A 380 -20.62 -24.73 8.63
C SER A 380 -21.50 -24.40 9.85
N ARG A 381 -21.87 -23.13 10.05
CA ARG A 381 -22.74 -22.70 11.17
C ARG A 381 -24.19 -23.16 11.00
N ALA A 382 -24.72 -23.12 9.77
CA ALA A 382 -26.06 -23.63 9.49
C ALA A 382 -26.15 -25.14 9.75
N LEU A 383 -25.15 -25.93 9.30
CA LEU A 383 -25.06 -27.36 9.60
C LEU A 383 -24.93 -27.64 11.11
N GLN A 384 -24.13 -26.85 11.81
CA GLN A 384 -23.90 -27.01 13.25
C GLN A 384 -25.16 -26.74 14.08
N ARG A 385 -25.92 -25.68 13.75
CA ARG A 385 -27.21 -25.37 14.42
C ARG A 385 -28.25 -26.47 14.19
N LEU A 386 -28.23 -27.09 13.01
CA LEU A 386 -29.12 -28.20 12.67
C LEU A 386 -28.81 -29.49 13.43
N GLN A 387 -27.52 -29.79 13.65
CA GLN A 387 -27.12 -30.92 14.49
C GLN A 387 -27.59 -30.70 15.93
N LEU A 388 -27.46 -29.48 16.45
CA LEU A 388 -27.97 -29.13 17.78
C LEU A 388 -29.50 -29.24 17.89
N GLU A 389 -30.26 -28.88 16.87
CA GLU A 389 -31.73 -29.09 16.84
C GLU A 389 -32.13 -30.55 16.70
N LYS A 390 -31.39 -31.36 15.94
CA LYS A 390 -31.62 -32.81 15.87
C LYS A 390 -31.40 -33.43 17.25
N TYR A 391 -30.33 -33.03 17.93
CA TYR A 391 -30.01 -33.47 19.29
C TYR A 391 -31.09 -33.08 20.30
N SER A 392 -31.58 -31.83 20.28
CA SER A 392 -32.63 -31.39 21.22
C SER A 392 -33.97 -32.10 21.02
N LYS A 393 -34.22 -32.64 19.83
CA LYS A 393 -35.39 -33.48 19.51
C LYS A 393 -35.14 -34.99 19.70
N GLY A 394 -34.07 -35.36 20.40
CA GLY A 394 -33.75 -36.75 20.73
C GLY A 394 -33.25 -37.60 19.54
N LYS A 395 -32.86 -36.97 18.42
CA LYS A 395 -32.31 -37.70 17.27
C LYS A 395 -30.80 -37.85 17.39
N LYS A 396 -30.27 -38.97 16.88
CA LYS A 396 -28.84 -39.31 16.90
C LYS A 396 -28.03 -38.26 16.10
N LEU A 397 -26.98 -37.72 16.72
CA LEU A 397 -26.05 -36.80 16.08
C LEU A 397 -25.14 -37.52 15.08
N ASP A 398 -24.76 -36.83 14.02
CA ASP A 398 -23.64 -37.23 13.17
C ASP A 398 -22.35 -36.59 13.71
N GLY A 399 -21.50 -37.39 14.35
CA GLY A 399 -20.29 -36.93 15.05
C GLY A 399 -19.18 -36.42 14.12
N SER A 400 -19.27 -36.64 12.81
CA SER A 400 -18.25 -36.22 11.85
C SER A 400 -18.22 -34.69 11.59
N LEU A 401 -19.20 -33.96 12.10
CA LEU A 401 -19.42 -32.52 11.83
C LEU A 401 -19.30 -31.62 13.08
N LEU A 402 -18.92 -32.19 14.22
CA LEU A 402 -18.73 -31.48 15.49
C LEU A 402 -17.27 -31.56 15.92
N SER A 403 -16.74 -30.48 16.49
CA SER A 403 -15.38 -30.52 17.07
C SER A 403 -15.37 -31.28 18.39
N ASP A 404 -14.22 -31.84 18.75
CA ASP A 404 -14.05 -32.62 20.00
C ASP A 404 -14.43 -31.81 21.26
N GLN A 405 -14.17 -30.50 21.27
CA GLN A 405 -14.60 -29.61 22.36
C GLN A 405 -16.13 -29.56 22.53
N GLN A 406 -16.89 -29.74 21.45
CA GLN A 406 -18.35 -29.65 21.47
C GLN A 406 -19.00 -30.99 21.84
N LEU A 407 -18.40 -32.10 21.39
CA LEU A 407 -18.80 -33.44 21.86
C LEU A 407 -18.60 -33.56 23.38
N ASN A 408 -17.51 -33.01 23.91
CA ASN A 408 -17.23 -32.99 25.35
C ASN A 408 -18.21 -32.11 26.15
N ALA A 409 -18.68 -31.00 25.59
CA ALA A 409 -19.68 -30.14 26.24
C ALA A 409 -21.09 -30.77 26.29
N ILE A 410 -21.40 -31.64 25.33
CA ILE A 410 -22.68 -32.37 25.27
C ILE A 410 -22.69 -33.56 26.23
N ALA A 411 -21.56 -34.28 26.35
CA ALA A 411 -21.41 -35.40 27.27
C ALA A 411 -21.54 -35.00 28.76
N PHE A 412 -21.26 -33.74 29.10
CA PHE A 412 -21.30 -33.23 30.49
C PHE A 412 -22.69 -32.90 31.04
N LYS A 413 -23.77 -33.06 30.24
CA LYS A 413 -25.14 -32.67 30.64
C LYS A 413 -26.05 -33.83 31.03
N GLY A 414 -25.54 -35.05 31.05
CA GLY A 414 -26.27 -36.25 31.46
C GLY A 414 -25.67 -36.86 32.72
N ASP A 415 -25.88 -36.21 33.87
CA ASP A 415 -25.89 -36.86 35.19
C ASP A 415 -26.60 -35.94 36.19
N THR A 416 -27.43 -36.55 37.03
CA THR A 416 -28.43 -35.90 37.90
C THR A 416 -27.82 -35.04 39.01
N GLU A 417 -28.55 -33.97 39.33
CA GLU A 417 -28.38 -33.08 40.47
C GLU A 417 -28.18 -33.83 41.81
N VAL A 418 -27.39 -33.23 42.71
CA VAL A 418 -27.05 -33.68 44.08
C VAL A 418 -25.78 -34.56 44.22
N ASP A 419 -24.59 -34.04 43.90
CA ASP A 419 -23.34 -34.27 44.70
C ASP A 419 -22.13 -33.38 44.28
N PHE A 420 -22.32 -32.32 43.48
CA PHE A 420 -21.20 -31.54 42.94
C PHE A 420 -20.62 -30.50 43.92
N SER A 421 -21.42 -29.98 44.86
CA SER A 421 -20.98 -28.92 45.79
C SER A 421 -19.96 -29.40 46.84
N LYS A 422 -19.83 -30.72 47.03
CA LYS A 422 -18.93 -31.30 48.04
C LYS A 422 -17.57 -31.74 47.49
N ARG A 423 -17.42 -31.96 46.17
CA ARG A 423 -16.15 -32.43 45.56
C ARG A 423 -15.28 -31.34 44.95
N VAL A 424 -15.82 -30.14 44.68
CA VAL A 424 -15.03 -29.01 44.16
C VAL A 424 -14.26 -28.24 45.25
N ARG A 425 -14.50 -28.52 46.54
CA ARG A 425 -13.78 -27.87 47.65
C ARG A 425 -12.42 -28.47 48.02
N THR A 426 -11.90 -29.48 47.32
CA THR A 426 -10.63 -30.12 47.73
C THR A 426 -9.63 -30.40 46.60
N LYS A 427 -9.69 -29.67 45.49
CA LYS A 427 -8.60 -29.67 44.49
C LYS A 427 -8.71 -28.44 43.61
N PHE A 428 -8.18 -27.32 44.11
CA PHE A 428 -7.56 -26.20 43.38
C PHE A 428 -7.50 -24.98 44.31
N SER A 429 -6.67 -25.08 45.35
CA SER A 429 -5.98 -23.93 45.92
C SER A 429 -4.49 -24.17 45.72
N ASN A 430 -3.80 -23.25 45.06
CA ASN A 430 -2.81 -22.41 45.73
C ASN A 430 -2.30 -21.28 44.80
N GLU A 431 -2.55 -20.06 45.29
CA GLU A 431 -1.65 -18.90 45.30
C GLU A 431 -1.09 -18.30 43.99
N ALA A 432 -1.95 -17.53 43.31
CA ALA A 432 -1.56 -16.32 42.56
C ALA A 432 -2.79 -15.43 42.23
N ALA A 433 -4.00 -16.00 42.20
CA ALA A 433 -5.18 -15.33 41.66
C ALA A 433 -6.04 -14.54 42.68
N LYS A 434 -5.59 -14.37 43.94
CA LYS A 434 -6.39 -13.66 44.97
C LYS A 434 -5.97 -12.21 45.26
N SER A 435 -4.90 -11.68 44.68
CA SER A 435 -4.56 -10.26 44.84
C SER A 435 -5.03 -9.37 43.69
N ILE A 436 -5.39 -9.94 42.54
CA ILE A 436 -5.62 -9.13 41.32
C ILE A 436 -7.09 -8.72 41.14
N ASN A 437 -8.03 -9.45 41.75
CA ASN A 437 -9.46 -9.28 41.44
C ASN A 437 -10.24 -8.37 42.42
N SER A 438 -9.72 -8.09 43.63
CA SER A 438 -10.27 -7.03 44.50
C SER A 438 -9.77 -5.65 44.08
N ASP A 439 -8.48 -5.54 43.78
CA ASP A 439 -7.82 -4.25 43.54
C ASP A 439 -8.24 -3.64 42.18
N PHE A 440 -8.54 -4.50 41.19
CA PHE A 440 -9.02 -4.05 39.88
C PHE A 440 -10.46 -3.50 39.96
N ARG A 441 -11.29 -4.01 40.87
CA ARG A 441 -12.68 -3.58 41.03
C ARG A 441 -12.79 -2.28 41.82
N ASP A 442 -11.92 -2.10 42.81
CA ASP A 442 -11.85 -0.86 43.60
C ASP A 442 -11.14 0.29 42.85
N SER A 443 -10.21 -0.01 41.94
CA SER A 443 -9.53 1.01 41.13
C SER A 443 -10.39 1.61 40.00
N MET A 444 -11.45 0.93 39.54
CA MET A 444 -12.36 1.48 38.52
C MET A 444 -13.30 2.56 39.07
N ASN A 445 -13.46 2.65 40.40
CA ASN A 445 -14.44 3.56 41.01
C ASN A 445 -13.83 4.80 41.71
N ARG A 446 -12.50 4.99 41.77
CA ARG A 446 -11.93 6.07 42.62
C ARG A 446 -10.78 6.94 42.11
N THR A 447 -10.28 6.87 40.87
CA THR A 447 -9.12 7.72 40.49
C THR A 447 -9.15 8.30 39.07
N SER A 448 -8.49 9.46 38.94
CA SER A 448 -8.35 10.22 37.69
C SER A 448 -7.42 9.53 36.68
N CYS A 449 -7.59 9.84 35.39
CA CYS A 449 -6.83 9.26 34.26
C CYS A 449 -5.28 9.32 34.42
N SER A 450 -4.76 10.21 35.28
CA SER A 450 -3.32 10.31 35.55
C SER A 450 -2.75 9.13 36.38
N SER A 451 -3.56 8.40 37.15
CA SER A 451 -3.06 7.24 37.91
C SER A 451 -2.86 6.02 37.01
N TRP A 452 -3.78 5.79 36.06
CA TRP A 452 -3.70 4.69 35.10
C TRP A 452 -2.45 4.73 34.22
N ALA A 453 -2.00 5.93 33.86
CA ALA A 453 -0.76 6.12 33.11
C ALA A 453 0.49 5.73 33.92
N LYS A 454 0.47 5.92 35.25
CA LYS A 454 1.57 5.52 36.16
C LYS A 454 1.57 4.01 36.44
N ASP A 455 0.40 3.40 36.58
CA ASP A 455 0.29 1.96 36.86
C ASP A 455 0.66 1.10 35.64
N ALA A 456 0.28 1.55 34.43
CA ALA A 456 0.75 0.95 33.18
C ALA A 456 2.27 1.12 32.99
N GLN A 457 2.84 2.22 33.50
CA GLN A 457 4.29 2.46 33.47
C GLN A 457 5.05 1.55 34.46
N MET A 458 4.44 1.18 35.60
CA MET A 458 5.02 0.21 36.55
C MET A 458 5.01 -1.23 36.03
N LEU A 459 3.95 -1.67 35.35
CA LEU A 459 3.86 -3.01 34.74
C LEU A 459 4.93 -3.24 33.65
N PHE A 460 5.34 -2.20 32.93
CA PHE A 460 6.42 -2.28 31.94
C PHE A 460 7.84 -2.15 32.53
N THR A 461 7.98 -1.74 33.79
CA THR A 461 9.28 -1.75 34.49
C THR A 461 9.63 -3.10 35.13
N ALA A 462 8.71 -4.06 35.18
CA ALA A 462 8.95 -5.40 35.73
C ALA A 462 9.54 -6.40 34.70
N THR A 463 9.69 -6.02 33.43
CA THR A 463 10.21 -6.88 32.36
C THR A 463 11.74 -7.19 32.39
N PRO A 464 12.63 -6.58 33.21
CA PRO A 464 14.05 -6.98 33.20
C PRO A 464 14.32 -8.37 33.78
N MET A 465 13.42 -8.96 34.58
CA MET A 465 13.70 -10.21 35.29
C MET A 465 13.63 -11.48 34.42
N LEU A 466 13.01 -11.42 33.24
CA LEU A 466 12.91 -12.57 32.32
C LEU A 466 13.95 -12.56 31.18
N SER A 467 14.76 -11.51 31.06
CA SER A 467 15.82 -11.42 30.04
C SER A 467 17.12 -12.18 30.39
N LYS A 468 17.25 -12.70 31.61
CA LYS A 468 18.44 -13.44 32.07
C LYS A 468 18.43 -14.95 31.76
N LEU A 469 17.35 -15.50 31.21
CA LEU A 469 17.26 -16.93 30.85
C LEU A 469 17.36 -17.21 29.33
N ALA A 470 17.57 -16.18 28.51
CA ALA A 470 17.58 -16.32 27.04
C ALA A 470 18.76 -15.64 26.32
N GLY A 471 19.90 -15.42 26.99
CA GLY A 471 21.18 -15.06 26.35
C GLY A 471 21.12 -13.92 25.32
N GLY A 472 20.96 -12.67 25.77
CA GLY A 472 21.24 -11.45 24.96
C GLY A 472 22.74 -11.22 24.78
N ASP A 473 23.27 -10.31 23.94
CA ASP A 473 22.80 -9.05 23.33
C ASP A 473 23.91 -8.62 22.30
N ARG A 474 23.78 -7.75 21.29
CA ARG A 474 23.08 -6.45 21.22
C ARG A 474 23.03 -5.90 19.77
N MET A 475 21.91 -5.25 19.42
CA MET A 475 21.69 -4.46 18.20
C MET A 475 21.65 -2.96 18.59
N TYR A 476 22.42 -2.10 17.92
CA TYR A 476 22.34 -0.64 18.09
C TYR A 476 21.84 0.00 16.78
N PHE A 477 20.59 0.44 16.75
CA PHE A 477 20.08 1.70 16.19
C PHE A 477 18.58 1.80 16.53
N TYR A 478 18.07 3.03 16.71
CA TYR A 478 16.72 3.41 17.18
C TYR A 478 16.40 3.24 18.67
N LYS A 479 16.91 4.17 19.48
CA LYS A 479 16.41 4.43 20.84
C LYS A 479 16.05 5.90 20.99
N ASN A 480 14.79 6.24 20.67
CA ASN A 480 14.00 7.35 21.28
C ASN A 480 12.59 7.58 20.67
N GLN A 481 11.92 6.56 20.13
CA GLN A 481 10.65 6.77 19.39
C GLN A 481 9.38 6.13 19.96
N ARG A 482 9.36 5.55 21.17
CA ARG A 482 8.12 4.89 21.68
C ARG A 482 7.83 5.07 23.17
N ARG A 483 8.13 6.22 23.77
CA ARG A 483 7.65 6.51 25.15
C ARG A 483 6.44 7.44 25.22
N GLU A 484 6.27 8.37 24.28
CA GLU A 484 5.20 9.38 24.40
C GLU A 484 3.91 9.04 23.63
N GLY A 485 3.99 8.25 22.56
CA GLY A 485 2.81 7.92 21.74
C GLY A 485 1.76 7.04 22.45
N MET A 486 2.20 6.21 23.40
CA MET A 486 1.33 5.22 24.05
C MET A 486 0.48 5.86 25.16
N SER A 487 1.03 6.82 25.91
CA SER A 487 0.27 7.61 26.89
C SER A 487 -0.82 8.43 26.21
N ALA A 488 -0.49 9.11 25.11
CA ALA A 488 -1.47 9.85 24.29
C ALA A 488 -2.52 8.95 23.63
N PHE A 489 -2.19 7.68 23.32
CA PHE A 489 -3.15 6.70 22.82
C PHE A 489 -4.15 6.28 23.90
N PHE A 490 -3.69 5.93 25.11
CA PHE A 490 -4.56 5.57 26.22
C PHE A 490 -5.44 6.74 26.67
N GLU A 491 -4.91 7.96 26.66
CA GLU A 491 -5.68 9.14 27.04
C GLU A 491 -6.77 9.49 26.01
N ARG A 492 -6.55 9.19 24.72
CA ARG A 492 -7.58 9.31 23.66
C ARG A 492 -8.64 8.22 23.76
N ALA A 493 -8.22 6.96 24.00
CA ALA A 493 -9.15 5.84 24.18
C ALA A 493 -10.05 6.07 25.41
N CYS A 494 -9.48 6.55 26.52
CA CYS A 494 -10.22 6.83 27.75
C CYS A 494 -11.23 8.00 27.58
N ARG A 495 -10.85 9.07 26.85
CA ARG A 495 -11.76 10.17 26.49
C ARG A 495 -12.92 9.70 25.60
N SER A 496 -12.66 8.82 24.64
CA SER A 496 -13.68 8.26 23.75
C SER A 496 -14.70 7.40 24.51
N VAL A 497 -14.26 6.62 25.50
CA VAL A 497 -15.15 5.81 26.33
C VAL A 497 -16.05 6.69 27.21
N ARG A 498 -15.53 7.78 27.79
CA ARG A 498 -16.34 8.75 28.57
C ARG A 498 -17.38 9.49 27.73
N GLN A 499 -17.04 9.90 26.51
CA GLN A 499 -17.97 10.59 25.61
C GLN A 499 -19.14 9.69 25.17
N ASN A 500 -18.92 8.38 25.08
CA ASN A 500 -19.93 7.42 24.68
C ASN A 500 -20.75 6.87 25.87
N ALA A 501 -20.20 6.87 27.09
CA ALA A 501 -20.93 6.45 28.29
C ALA A 501 -21.99 7.47 28.76
N GLY A 502 -21.88 8.75 28.38
CA GLY A 502 -22.83 9.80 28.76
C GLY A 502 -24.08 9.93 27.88
N ARG A 503 -24.31 9.01 26.92
CA ARG A 503 -25.43 9.06 25.98
C ARG A 503 -26.44 7.91 26.12
N LEU A 504 -26.36 7.15 27.21
CA LEU A 504 -27.36 6.14 27.55
C LEU A 504 -28.17 6.59 28.77
N ASP A 505 -29.42 6.92 28.47
CA ASP A 505 -30.62 6.87 29.30
C ASP A 505 -31.12 8.14 30.01
N LEU A 506 -32.27 8.65 29.55
CA LEU A 506 -33.49 8.88 30.33
C LEU A 506 -34.56 9.57 29.47
N GLY A 507 -35.63 8.85 29.15
CA GLY A 507 -36.90 9.46 28.76
C GLY A 507 -37.67 8.68 27.70
N ILE A 508 -38.56 7.80 28.16
CA ILE A 508 -39.94 7.55 27.70
C ILE A 508 -40.36 6.21 28.28
N LEU A 509 -41.18 6.24 29.34
CA LEU A 509 -42.21 5.26 29.69
C LEU A 509 -42.86 5.70 31.01
N GLN A 510 -43.80 6.63 30.93
CA GLN A 510 -44.96 6.62 31.83
C GLN A 510 -46.19 6.93 30.99
N ASN A 511 -47.19 6.06 31.18
CA ASN A 511 -48.57 6.10 30.67
C ASN A 511 -48.81 5.41 29.32
N LEU A 512 -49.08 4.11 29.41
CA LEU A 512 -50.19 3.48 28.70
C LEU A 512 -51.33 3.28 29.71
N PRO A 513 -52.61 3.27 29.31
CA PRO A 513 -53.58 2.42 29.99
C PRO A 513 -53.27 0.93 29.77
#